data_AF-A0A2T4WVF9-F1
#
_entry.id   AF-A0A2T4WVF9-F1
#
_cell.length_a   1.000
_cell.length_b   1.000
_cell.length_c   1.000
_cell.angle_alpha   90.00
_cell.angle_beta   90.00
_cell.angle_gamma   90.00
#
_symmetry.space_group_name_H-M   'P 1'
#
loop_
_entity.id
_entity.type
_entity.pdbx_description
1 polymer ?
#
loop_
_entity_poly.entity_id
_entity_poly.type
_entity_poly.pdbx_seq_one_letter_code
_entity_poly.pdbx_strand_id
1 'polypeptide(L)'
;MLVVILFFVGFPSLSAQGPSPFQPVLTQMGTLEGARDPKCHATAARLEDFIYGTPLSMAAREARIDFQQQLVRSIWQGYTQRLTADLAPAARLALFKSVVQAHFQFEIFPEGVKVVLPGGRQVNIPERDFRQYSTVAYALRAILSIQQACYLDAANLAPLDEEQLAYFKQGIDIAVLALLGDADAQARAAGSQEIQADQLATARASWRFPYRQSNSGAAVRLSQQEITTILEAQITEKQAAYTAYNAISQAVFMRNIQVYFSKVPWPKSTEESEALKNHFTAIMVQFSSELLLSAQELARQAGTPQLNYGQMYQAVQSILPHSVNYFEDVTYFPRLLRTERTVIQSYDLDAFRDSGLHWQYLRFVLQDHGSELVVLPDPFALEMYVEGVAQFAVLLFRMAGEEVVANGGSA
;
A
#
# COMPACT_ATOMS: atom_id res chain seq x y z
N MET A 1 -18.76 13.39 49.82
CA MET A 1 -19.53 13.70 48.61
C MET A 1 -18.59 13.53 47.44
N LEU A 2 -18.68 12.39 46.74
CA LEU A 2 -17.77 11.97 45.69
C LEU A 2 -18.30 12.52 44.36
N VAL A 3 -17.53 13.35 43.66
CA VAL A 3 -17.87 13.79 42.30
C VAL A 3 -17.12 12.89 41.33
N VAL A 4 -17.85 11.98 40.69
CA VAL A 4 -17.37 11.18 39.57
C VAL A 4 -17.54 12.02 38.31
N ILE A 5 -16.43 12.46 37.71
CA ILE A 5 -16.43 13.07 36.38
C ILE A 5 -16.28 11.92 35.37
N LEU A 6 -17.40 11.52 34.77
CA LEU A 6 -17.42 10.66 33.59
C LEU A 6 -16.99 11.48 32.37
N PHE A 7 -15.85 11.16 31.79
CA PHE A 7 -15.53 11.56 30.42
C PHE A 7 -16.36 10.71 29.46
N PHE A 8 -17.49 11.23 29.00
CA PHE A 8 -18.15 10.73 27.80
C PHE A 8 -17.34 11.17 26.58
N VAL A 9 -16.62 10.23 25.97
CA VAL A 9 -16.15 10.39 24.59
C VAL A 9 -17.39 10.32 23.71
N GLY A 10 -17.97 11.48 23.40
CA GLY A 10 -19.05 11.58 22.45
C GLY A 10 -18.53 11.24 21.06
N PHE A 11 -18.89 10.06 20.54
CA PHE A 11 -18.80 9.81 19.11
C PHE A 11 -19.69 10.86 18.42
N PRO A 12 -19.17 11.70 17.51
CA PRO A 12 -20.02 12.53 16.70
C PRO A 12 -21.00 11.61 15.96
N SER A 13 -22.28 11.95 16.02
CA SER A 13 -23.33 11.30 15.25
C SER A 13 -22.91 11.33 13.78
N LEU A 14 -22.55 10.15 13.27
CA LEU A 14 -22.27 9.90 11.87
C LEU A 14 -23.52 10.33 11.08
N SER A 15 -23.43 11.52 10.48
CA SER A 15 -24.26 11.85 9.34
C SER A 15 -23.99 10.75 8.31
N ALA A 16 -25.02 10.04 7.87
CA ALA A 16 -24.88 9.02 6.85
C ALA A 16 -24.35 9.67 5.56
N GLN A 17 -23.02 9.71 5.44
CA GLN A 17 -22.36 9.99 4.18
C GLN A 17 -22.82 8.89 3.21
N GLY A 18 -23.26 9.27 2.01
CA GLY A 18 -23.53 8.28 0.96
C GLY A 18 -22.32 7.38 0.76
N PRO A 19 -22.49 6.17 0.20
CA PRO A 19 -21.38 5.26 -0.01
C PRO A 19 -20.26 5.97 -0.79
N SER A 20 -19.01 5.78 -0.34
CA SER A 20 -17.81 6.34 -0.99
C SER A 20 -17.86 6.10 -2.51
N PRO A 21 -17.41 7.06 -3.35
CA PRO A 21 -17.37 6.89 -4.80
C PRO A 21 -16.46 5.73 -5.24
N PHE A 22 -15.68 5.18 -4.32
CA PHE A 22 -14.75 4.06 -4.56
C PHE A 22 -15.28 2.70 -4.09
N GLN A 23 -16.57 2.62 -3.77
CA GLN A 23 -17.23 1.33 -3.59
C GLN A 23 -17.49 0.65 -4.96
N PRO A 24 -17.44 -0.68 -5.05
CA PRO A 24 -17.22 -1.67 -3.98
C PRO A 24 -15.74 -1.99 -3.67
N VAL A 25 -14.79 -1.34 -4.37
CA VAL A 25 -13.34 -1.69 -4.31
C VAL A 25 -12.78 -1.56 -2.89
N LEU A 26 -13.11 -0.47 -2.19
CA LEU A 26 -12.66 -0.24 -0.81
C LEU A 26 -13.11 -1.34 0.14
N THR A 27 -14.39 -1.72 0.11
CA THR A 27 -14.93 -2.78 0.99
C THR A 27 -14.30 -4.14 0.70
N GLN A 28 -14.06 -4.47 -0.58
CA GLN A 28 -13.38 -5.73 -0.91
C GLN A 28 -11.93 -5.75 -0.43
N MET A 29 -11.23 -4.60 -0.48
CA MET A 29 -9.88 -4.48 0.06
C MET A 29 -9.88 -4.69 1.58
N GLY A 30 -10.74 -4.00 2.32
CA GLY A 30 -10.90 -4.18 3.77
C GLY A 30 -11.30 -5.61 4.17
N THR A 31 -12.19 -6.24 3.41
CA THR A 31 -12.60 -7.65 3.65
C THR A 31 -11.43 -8.61 3.45
N LEU A 32 -10.68 -8.46 2.35
CA LEU A 32 -9.51 -9.30 2.07
C LEU A 32 -8.45 -9.15 3.16
N GLU A 33 -8.13 -7.90 3.52
CA GLU A 33 -7.11 -7.54 4.51
C GLU A 33 -7.55 -7.73 5.97
N GLY A 34 -8.84 -7.90 6.24
CA GLY A 34 -9.33 -8.29 7.56
C GLY A 34 -9.35 -9.81 7.75
N ALA A 35 -9.61 -10.57 6.68
CA ALA A 35 -9.59 -12.03 6.69
C ALA A 35 -8.17 -12.60 6.53
N ARG A 36 -7.26 -11.82 5.97
CA ARG A 36 -5.83 -12.12 5.80
C ARG A 36 -5.05 -11.07 6.59
N ASP A 37 -3.77 -11.30 6.84
CA ASP A 37 -2.89 -10.25 7.37
C ASP A 37 -3.03 -8.98 6.51
N PRO A 38 -3.36 -7.79 7.07
CA PRO A 38 -3.37 -6.51 6.37
C PRO A 38 -1.93 -6.14 5.99
N LYS A 39 -1.38 -6.88 5.03
CA LYS A 39 0.03 -6.82 4.65
C LYS A 39 0.39 -5.38 4.27
N CYS A 40 1.23 -4.80 5.11
CA CYS A 40 1.95 -3.56 4.84
C CYS A 40 2.80 -3.66 3.58
N HIS A 41 3.30 -2.52 3.12
CA HIS A 41 4.26 -2.44 2.02
C HIS A 41 5.41 -3.46 2.14
N ALA A 42 6.11 -3.49 3.28
CA ALA A 42 7.26 -4.39 3.45
C ALA A 42 6.89 -5.88 3.35
N THR A 43 5.85 -6.33 4.06
CA THR A 43 5.37 -7.73 4.01
C THR A 43 4.92 -8.15 2.61
N ALA A 44 4.31 -7.22 1.89
CA ALA A 44 3.89 -7.44 0.51
C ALA A 44 5.11 -7.54 -0.41
N ALA A 45 6.09 -6.64 -0.30
CA ALA A 45 7.32 -6.64 -1.09
C ALA A 45 8.13 -7.93 -0.88
N ARG A 46 8.22 -8.41 0.37
CA ARG A 46 8.85 -9.68 0.74
C ARG A 46 8.24 -10.88 0.04
N LEU A 47 6.92 -10.89 -0.07
CA LEU A 47 6.22 -11.99 -0.68
C LEU A 47 6.63 -12.14 -2.15
N GLU A 48 6.80 -11.02 -2.85
CA GLU A 48 7.29 -11.02 -4.24
C GLU A 48 8.71 -11.59 -4.31
N ASP A 49 9.61 -11.14 -3.43
CA ASP A 49 10.99 -11.63 -3.34
C ASP A 49 11.09 -13.10 -2.88
N PHE A 50 10.05 -13.65 -2.23
CA PHE A 50 9.98 -15.07 -1.88
C PHE A 50 9.39 -15.95 -2.98
N ILE A 51 8.34 -15.46 -3.64
CA ILE A 51 7.73 -16.17 -4.77
C ILE A 51 8.78 -16.31 -5.89
N TYR A 52 9.53 -15.22 -6.12
CA TYR A 52 10.61 -15.17 -7.09
C TYR A 52 11.94 -15.04 -6.36
N GLY A 53 12.76 -16.09 -6.39
CA GLY A 53 14.04 -16.14 -5.67
C GLY A 53 15.09 -15.09 -6.06
N THR A 54 14.74 -14.13 -6.91
CA THR A 54 15.52 -12.91 -7.22
C THR A 54 14.71 -11.70 -6.74
N PRO A 55 15.18 -10.95 -5.72
CA PRO A 55 14.49 -9.77 -5.21
C PRO A 55 14.28 -8.69 -6.26
N LEU A 56 13.22 -7.89 -6.14
CA LEU A 56 13.04 -6.73 -7.01
C LEU A 56 13.93 -5.57 -6.54
N SER A 57 14.55 -4.87 -7.48
CA SER A 57 15.06 -3.51 -7.23
C SER A 57 13.89 -2.53 -7.02
N MET A 58 14.17 -1.36 -6.44
CA MET A 58 13.14 -0.31 -6.32
C MET A 58 12.55 0.08 -7.68
N ALA A 59 13.41 0.28 -8.69
CA ALA A 59 12.97 0.64 -10.04
C ALA A 59 12.11 -0.46 -10.69
N ALA A 60 12.40 -1.74 -10.42
CA ALA A 60 11.56 -2.85 -10.86
C ALA A 60 10.19 -2.87 -10.15
N ARG A 61 10.13 -2.55 -8.86
CA ARG A 61 8.85 -2.43 -8.12
C ARG A 61 7.97 -1.34 -8.71
N GLU A 62 8.55 -0.17 -9.00
CA GLU A 62 7.85 0.93 -9.67
C GLU A 62 7.35 0.51 -11.07
N ALA A 63 8.22 -0.09 -11.89
CA ALA A 63 7.84 -0.58 -13.22
C ALA A 63 6.72 -1.65 -13.18
N ARG A 64 6.69 -2.49 -12.14
CA ARG A 64 5.62 -3.47 -11.91
C ARG A 64 4.30 -2.79 -11.54
N ILE A 65 4.33 -1.79 -10.65
CA ILE A 65 3.14 -1.01 -10.29
C ILE A 65 2.58 -0.30 -11.52
N ASP A 66 3.45 0.33 -12.32
CA ASP A 66 3.10 0.98 -13.57
C ASP A 66 2.46 0.03 -14.57
N PHE A 67 3.00 -1.18 -14.73
CA PHE A 67 2.39 -2.22 -15.56
C PHE A 67 0.97 -2.55 -15.06
N GLN A 68 0.83 -2.75 -13.75
CA GLN A 68 -0.43 -3.14 -13.14
C GLN A 68 -1.52 -2.06 -13.34
N GLN A 69 -1.19 -0.80 -13.07
CA GLN A 69 -2.07 0.35 -13.29
C GLN A 69 -2.45 0.50 -14.76
N GLN A 70 -1.50 0.33 -15.69
CA GLN A 70 -1.78 0.42 -17.12
C GLN A 70 -2.69 -0.70 -17.63
N LEU A 71 -2.50 -1.92 -17.12
CA LEU A 71 -3.36 -3.05 -17.43
C LEU A 71 -4.79 -2.81 -16.92
N VAL A 72 -4.93 -2.38 -15.67
CA VAL A 72 -6.24 -2.03 -15.08
C VAL A 72 -6.93 -0.96 -15.92
N ARG A 73 -6.24 0.14 -16.21
CA ARG A 73 -6.80 1.27 -16.99
C ARG A 73 -7.27 0.80 -18.37
N SER A 74 -6.44 0.05 -19.10
CA SER A 74 -6.77 -0.47 -20.42
C SER A 74 -8.00 -1.39 -20.39
N ILE A 75 -8.07 -2.33 -19.43
CA ILE A 75 -9.22 -3.23 -19.27
C ILE A 75 -10.49 -2.44 -18.93
N TRP A 76 -10.43 -1.56 -17.93
CA TRP A 76 -11.64 -0.90 -17.44
C TRP A 76 -12.19 0.12 -18.44
N GLN A 77 -11.32 0.85 -19.14
CA GLN A 77 -11.73 1.73 -20.23
C GLN A 77 -12.27 0.94 -21.43
N GLY A 78 -11.65 -0.19 -21.78
CA GLY A 78 -12.15 -1.09 -22.83
C GLY A 78 -13.54 -1.64 -22.52
N TYR A 79 -13.80 -1.97 -21.25
CA TYR A 79 -15.13 -2.39 -20.79
C TYR A 79 -16.13 -1.22 -20.88
N THR A 80 -15.74 -0.05 -20.38
CA THR A 80 -16.57 1.15 -20.40
C THR A 80 -16.99 1.54 -21.81
N GLN A 81 -16.07 1.50 -22.77
CA GLN A 81 -16.33 1.85 -24.18
C GLN A 81 -17.27 0.86 -24.88
N ARG A 82 -17.33 -0.39 -24.42
CA ARG A 82 -18.14 -1.46 -25.03
C ARG A 82 -19.45 -1.72 -24.29
N LEU A 83 -19.61 -1.18 -23.09
CA LEU A 83 -20.81 -1.35 -22.28
C LEU A 83 -21.96 -0.53 -22.88
N THR A 84 -23.10 -1.18 -23.12
CA THR A 84 -24.36 -0.53 -23.46
C THR A 84 -25.34 -0.69 -22.29
N ALA A 85 -26.24 0.29 -22.11
CA ALA A 85 -27.12 0.37 -20.95
C ALA A 85 -28.04 -0.86 -20.78
N ASP A 86 -28.44 -1.48 -21.90
CA ASP A 86 -29.47 -2.53 -21.94
C ASP A 86 -28.92 -3.96 -21.70
N LEU A 87 -27.63 -4.13 -21.47
CA LEU A 87 -27.07 -5.46 -21.24
C LEU A 87 -27.51 -6.05 -19.89
N ALA A 88 -28.06 -7.27 -19.92
CA ALA A 88 -28.33 -8.06 -18.72
C ALA A 88 -27.03 -8.40 -17.95
N PRO A 89 -27.08 -8.61 -16.62
CA PRO A 89 -25.88 -8.86 -15.80
C PRO A 89 -24.95 -9.97 -16.31
N ALA A 90 -25.50 -11.14 -16.68
CA ALA A 90 -24.69 -12.23 -17.23
C ALA A 90 -23.96 -11.84 -18.53
N ALA A 91 -24.60 -11.03 -19.38
CA ALA A 91 -23.98 -10.51 -20.60
C ALA A 91 -22.91 -9.44 -20.29
N ARG A 92 -23.06 -8.66 -19.21
CA ARG A 92 -22.04 -7.72 -18.73
C ARG A 92 -20.80 -8.44 -18.23
N LEU A 93 -20.93 -9.55 -17.50
CA LEU A 93 -19.79 -10.36 -17.09
C LEU A 93 -19.10 -11.01 -18.29
N ALA A 94 -19.86 -11.59 -19.23
CA ALA A 94 -19.30 -12.16 -20.45
C ALA A 94 -18.54 -11.11 -21.28
N LEU A 95 -19.10 -9.91 -21.40
CA LEU A 95 -18.43 -8.78 -22.03
C LEU A 95 -17.12 -8.43 -21.30
N PHE A 96 -17.15 -8.29 -19.98
CA PHE A 96 -15.97 -7.98 -19.17
C PHE A 96 -14.86 -9.03 -19.37
N LYS A 97 -15.20 -10.32 -19.29
CA LYS A 97 -14.27 -11.42 -19.58
C LYS A 97 -13.66 -11.30 -20.98
N SER A 98 -14.47 -10.97 -22.00
CA SER A 98 -13.96 -10.77 -23.37
C SER A 98 -12.98 -9.60 -23.50
N VAL A 99 -13.13 -8.55 -22.67
CA VAL A 99 -12.23 -7.40 -22.64
C VAL A 99 -10.89 -7.77 -22.00
N VAL A 100 -10.91 -8.54 -20.90
CA VAL A 100 -9.70 -9.11 -20.29
C VAL A 100 -8.99 -10.03 -21.28
N GLN A 101 -9.72 -10.92 -21.94
CA GLN A 101 -9.19 -11.88 -22.93
C GLN A 101 -8.51 -11.22 -24.14
N ALA A 102 -8.84 -9.96 -24.45
CA ALA A 102 -8.16 -9.20 -25.49
C ALA A 102 -6.71 -8.82 -25.11
N HIS A 103 -6.36 -8.88 -23.82
CA HIS A 103 -5.02 -8.57 -23.30
C HIS A 103 -4.20 -9.83 -23.08
N PHE A 104 -4.82 -10.89 -22.55
CA PHE A 104 -4.22 -12.20 -22.31
C PHE A 104 -5.32 -13.21 -22.03
N GLN A 105 -5.07 -14.48 -22.29
CA GLN A 105 -5.96 -15.58 -21.90
C GLN A 105 -5.33 -16.36 -20.75
N PHE A 106 -6.16 -16.92 -19.89
CA PHE A 106 -5.67 -17.81 -18.84
C PHE A 106 -6.65 -18.95 -18.56
N GLU A 107 -6.11 -20.07 -18.13
CA GLU A 107 -6.85 -21.24 -17.67
C GLU A 107 -6.25 -21.73 -16.36
N ILE A 108 -7.12 -22.06 -15.40
CA ILE A 108 -6.72 -22.46 -14.06
C ILE A 108 -6.86 -23.99 -13.97
N PHE A 109 -5.77 -24.64 -13.60
CA PHE A 109 -5.67 -26.08 -13.38
C PHE A 109 -5.28 -26.36 -11.92
N PRO A 110 -5.45 -27.61 -11.44
CA PRO A 110 -5.00 -28.00 -10.10
C PRO A 110 -3.51 -27.73 -9.84
N GLU A 111 -2.66 -27.85 -10.87
CA GLU A 111 -1.21 -27.64 -10.80
C GLU A 111 -0.79 -26.16 -10.88
N GLY A 112 -1.69 -25.27 -11.31
CA GLY A 112 -1.38 -23.86 -11.49
C GLY A 112 -2.19 -23.18 -12.58
N VAL A 113 -1.71 -22.03 -13.03
CA VAL A 113 -2.37 -21.21 -14.06
C VAL A 113 -1.54 -21.22 -15.32
N LYS A 114 -2.17 -21.50 -16.46
CA LYS A 114 -1.59 -21.33 -17.77
C LYS A 114 -2.02 -20.00 -18.36
N VAL A 115 -1.08 -19.17 -18.75
CA VAL A 115 -1.31 -17.86 -19.37
C VAL A 115 -0.86 -17.89 -20.81
N VAL A 116 -1.67 -17.35 -21.71
CA VAL A 116 -1.36 -17.18 -23.13
C VAL A 116 -1.39 -15.69 -23.45
N LEU A 117 -0.23 -15.13 -23.80
CA LEU A 117 -0.06 -13.74 -24.15
C LEU A 117 -0.38 -13.49 -25.64
N PRO A 118 -0.65 -12.23 -26.03
CA PRO A 118 -0.79 -11.85 -27.42
C PRO A 118 0.47 -12.22 -28.21
N GLY A 119 0.32 -13.00 -29.29
CA GLY A 119 1.44 -13.57 -30.04
C GLY A 119 1.73 -15.04 -29.72
N GLY A 120 0.97 -15.67 -28.82
CA GLY A 120 0.99 -17.12 -28.60
C GLY A 120 2.03 -17.59 -27.57
N ARG A 121 2.79 -16.67 -26.97
CA ARG A 121 3.71 -16.98 -25.87
C ARG A 121 2.93 -17.51 -24.67
N GLN A 122 3.42 -18.59 -24.07
CA GLN A 122 2.80 -19.22 -22.91
C GLN A 122 3.67 -19.03 -21.67
N VAL A 123 3.02 -18.78 -20.53
CA VAL A 123 3.66 -18.67 -19.21
C VAL A 123 2.87 -19.56 -18.25
N ASN A 124 3.57 -20.38 -17.47
CA ASN A 124 2.94 -21.21 -16.44
C ASN A 124 3.25 -20.63 -15.06
N ILE A 125 2.23 -20.49 -14.23
CA ILE A 125 2.32 -20.01 -12.86
C ILE A 125 1.99 -21.20 -11.94
N PRO A 126 2.89 -21.62 -11.03
CA PRO A 126 2.58 -22.68 -10.08
C PRO A 126 1.39 -22.36 -9.18
N GLU A 127 0.59 -23.38 -8.79
CA GLU A 127 -0.55 -23.22 -7.87
C GLU A 127 -0.15 -22.51 -6.58
N ARG A 128 1.00 -22.89 -6.00
CA ARG A 128 1.53 -22.31 -4.77
C ARG A 128 1.66 -20.80 -4.87
N ASP A 129 2.26 -20.34 -5.97
CA ASP A 129 2.61 -18.93 -6.19
C ASP A 129 1.33 -18.11 -6.40
N PHE A 130 0.40 -18.63 -7.21
CA PHE A 130 -0.91 -18.02 -7.40
C PHE A 130 -1.69 -17.91 -6.08
N ARG A 131 -1.77 -19.01 -5.32
CA ARG A 131 -2.46 -19.04 -4.03
C ARG A 131 -1.86 -18.03 -3.06
N GLN A 132 -0.55 -17.98 -2.92
CA GLN A 132 0.13 -17.08 -1.99
C GLN A 132 -0.05 -15.61 -2.40
N TYR A 133 0.19 -15.27 -3.66
CA TYR A 133 0.08 -13.91 -4.16
C TYR A 133 -1.35 -13.36 -4.07
N SER A 134 -2.36 -14.18 -4.36
CA SER A 134 -3.77 -13.77 -4.30
C SER A 134 -4.25 -13.33 -2.92
N THR A 135 -3.49 -13.62 -1.85
CA THR A 135 -3.78 -13.18 -0.48
C THR A 135 -3.45 -11.72 -0.22
N VAL A 136 -2.78 -11.04 -1.16
CA VAL A 136 -2.40 -9.63 -1.02
C VAL A 136 -3.33 -8.76 -1.86
N ALA A 137 -3.63 -7.55 -1.38
CA ALA A 137 -4.53 -6.61 -2.04
C ALA A 137 -3.91 -5.87 -3.25
N TYR A 138 -2.82 -6.36 -3.85
CA TYR A 138 -2.12 -5.66 -4.94
C TYR A 138 -3.05 -5.25 -6.08
N ALA A 139 -3.83 -6.19 -6.62
CA ALA A 139 -4.78 -5.89 -7.67
C ALA A 139 -5.86 -4.88 -7.25
N LEU A 140 -6.36 -4.97 -6.02
CA LEU A 140 -7.37 -4.03 -5.51
C LEU A 140 -6.79 -2.62 -5.34
N ARG A 141 -5.53 -2.48 -4.89
CA ARG A 141 -4.81 -1.20 -4.82
C ARG A 141 -4.63 -0.58 -6.21
N ALA A 142 -4.29 -1.39 -7.22
CA ALA A 142 -4.20 -0.91 -8.60
C ALA A 142 -5.57 -0.49 -9.18
N ILE A 143 -6.63 -1.25 -8.89
CA ILE A 143 -8.00 -0.90 -9.30
C ILE A 143 -8.43 0.43 -8.65
N LEU A 144 -8.23 0.57 -7.34
CA LEU A 144 -8.53 1.79 -6.60
C LEU A 144 -7.73 3.00 -7.10
N SER A 145 -6.42 2.81 -7.37
CA SER A 145 -5.55 3.83 -7.95
C SER A 145 -6.10 4.35 -9.28
N ILE A 146 -6.50 3.46 -10.18
CA ILE A 146 -7.08 3.86 -11.47
C ILE A 146 -8.46 4.50 -11.31
N GLN A 147 -9.29 4.02 -10.39
CA GLN A 147 -10.57 4.64 -10.10
C GLN A 147 -10.41 6.09 -9.62
N GLN A 148 -9.44 6.35 -8.73
CA GLN A 148 -9.09 7.68 -8.26
C GLN A 148 -8.55 8.56 -9.40
N ALA A 149 -7.63 8.03 -10.22
CA ALA A 149 -7.08 8.77 -11.34
C ALA A 149 -8.17 9.14 -12.37
N CYS A 150 -9.09 8.23 -12.69
CA CYS A 150 -10.21 8.54 -13.58
C CYS A 150 -11.19 9.55 -12.96
N TYR A 151 -11.40 9.50 -11.65
CA TYR A 151 -12.18 10.52 -10.94
C TYR A 151 -11.55 11.92 -11.06
N LEU A 152 -10.22 12.01 -10.92
CA LEU A 152 -9.45 13.24 -11.16
C LEU A 152 -9.49 13.70 -12.62
N ASP A 153 -9.60 12.80 -13.59
CA ASP A 153 -9.67 13.14 -15.01
C ASP A 153 -11.12 13.41 -15.51
N ALA A 154 -12.12 13.47 -14.61
CA ALA A 154 -13.55 13.47 -14.96
C ALA A 154 -13.95 12.34 -15.94
N ALA A 155 -13.20 11.24 -15.94
CA ALA A 155 -13.42 10.10 -16.79
C ALA A 155 -14.42 9.16 -16.11
N ASN A 156 -15.59 8.98 -16.72
CA ASN A 156 -16.56 8.02 -16.25
C ASN A 156 -16.08 6.60 -16.55
N LEU A 157 -16.02 5.77 -15.51
CA LEU A 157 -15.79 4.34 -15.61
C LEU A 157 -17.12 3.60 -15.43
N ALA A 158 -17.34 2.55 -16.22
CA ALA A 158 -18.47 1.67 -16.02
C ALA A 158 -18.43 1.05 -14.61
N PRO A 159 -19.57 0.96 -13.91
CA PRO A 159 -19.61 0.30 -12.62
C PRO A 159 -19.23 -1.18 -12.76
N LEU A 160 -18.56 -1.72 -11.74
CA LEU A 160 -18.22 -3.13 -11.65
C LEU A 160 -19.10 -3.76 -10.55
N ASP A 161 -19.75 -4.87 -10.87
CA ASP A 161 -20.39 -5.72 -9.87
C ASP A 161 -19.35 -6.61 -9.15
N GLU A 162 -19.80 -7.38 -8.17
CA GLU A 162 -18.94 -8.23 -7.35
C GLU A 162 -18.23 -9.32 -8.17
N GLU A 163 -18.93 -9.97 -9.10
CA GLU A 163 -18.35 -11.03 -9.93
C GLU A 163 -17.31 -10.48 -10.92
N GLN A 164 -17.59 -9.31 -11.50
CA GLN A 164 -16.67 -8.59 -12.37
C GLN A 164 -15.42 -8.16 -11.60
N LEU A 165 -15.58 -7.58 -10.41
CA LEU A 165 -14.45 -7.13 -9.59
C LEU A 165 -13.59 -8.32 -9.14
N ALA A 166 -14.21 -9.43 -8.72
CA ALA A 166 -13.49 -10.65 -8.36
C ALA A 166 -12.70 -11.23 -9.55
N TYR A 167 -13.31 -11.29 -10.74
CA TYR A 167 -12.63 -11.73 -11.95
C TYR A 167 -11.51 -10.76 -12.36
N PHE A 168 -11.74 -9.45 -12.20
CA PHE A 168 -10.74 -8.42 -12.51
C PHE A 168 -9.52 -8.58 -11.61
N LYS A 169 -9.74 -8.67 -10.29
CA LYS A 169 -8.68 -8.91 -9.30
C LYS A 169 -7.86 -10.14 -9.67
N GLN A 170 -8.51 -11.28 -9.92
CA GLN A 170 -7.85 -12.53 -10.29
C GLN A 170 -7.02 -12.38 -11.58
N GLY A 171 -7.57 -11.76 -12.62
CA GLY A 171 -6.86 -11.51 -13.87
C GLY A 171 -5.62 -10.65 -13.68
N ILE A 172 -5.71 -9.58 -12.88
CA ILE A 172 -4.57 -8.70 -12.59
C ILE A 172 -3.49 -9.44 -11.79
N ASP A 173 -3.86 -10.22 -10.76
CA ASP A 173 -2.90 -11.02 -9.98
C ASP A 173 -2.15 -12.02 -10.89
N ILE A 174 -2.87 -12.74 -11.76
CA ILE A 174 -2.29 -13.66 -12.75
C ILE A 174 -1.35 -12.93 -13.70
N ALA A 175 -1.73 -11.75 -14.17
CA ALA A 175 -0.92 -11.00 -15.12
C ALA A 175 0.40 -10.52 -14.51
N VAL A 176 0.37 -10.04 -13.27
CA VAL A 176 1.59 -9.62 -12.56
C VAL A 176 2.49 -10.84 -12.28
N LEU A 177 1.92 -11.97 -11.86
CA LEU A 177 2.70 -13.19 -11.64
C LEU A 177 3.39 -13.69 -12.92
N ALA A 178 2.69 -13.62 -14.06
CA ALA A 178 3.26 -13.99 -15.35
C ALA A 178 4.40 -13.03 -15.77
N LEU A 179 4.24 -11.72 -15.53
CA LEU A 179 5.27 -10.72 -15.81
C LEU A 179 6.52 -10.94 -14.95
N LEU A 180 6.34 -11.13 -13.64
CA LEU A 180 7.43 -11.31 -12.69
C LEU A 180 8.17 -12.63 -12.93
N GLY A 181 7.46 -13.71 -13.25
CA GLY A 181 8.09 -15.00 -13.58
C GLY A 181 8.98 -14.93 -14.83
N ASP A 182 8.57 -14.15 -15.84
CA ASP A 182 9.41 -13.91 -17.01
C ASP A 182 10.64 -13.04 -16.67
N ALA A 183 10.44 -11.97 -15.91
CA ALA A 183 11.55 -11.10 -15.49
C ALA A 183 12.56 -11.82 -14.58
N ASP A 184 12.11 -12.67 -13.65
CA ASP A 184 12.97 -13.50 -12.80
C ASP A 184 13.80 -14.47 -13.64
N ALA A 185 13.19 -15.14 -14.63
CA ALA A 185 13.91 -16.04 -15.53
C ALA A 185 15.01 -15.30 -16.31
N GLN A 186 14.75 -14.07 -16.76
CA GLN A 186 15.72 -13.23 -17.44
C GLN A 186 16.85 -12.77 -16.50
N ALA A 187 16.51 -12.31 -15.29
CA ALA A 187 17.48 -11.87 -14.29
C ALA A 187 18.44 -13.01 -13.91
N ARG A 188 17.91 -14.23 -13.69
CA ARG A 188 18.71 -15.43 -13.40
C ARG A 188 19.61 -15.83 -14.57
N ALA A 189 19.09 -15.78 -15.80
CA ALA A 189 19.90 -16.06 -16.99
C ALA A 189 21.06 -15.05 -17.16
N ALA A 190 20.86 -13.81 -16.71
CA ALA A 190 21.88 -12.77 -16.69
C ALA A 190 22.80 -12.80 -15.44
N GLY A 191 22.56 -13.70 -14.48
CA GLY A 191 23.32 -13.75 -13.21
C GLY A 191 23.10 -12.53 -12.31
N SER A 192 21.96 -11.84 -12.45
CA SER A 192 21.64 -10.64 -11.66
C SER A 192 21.21 -11.01 -10.24
N GLN A 193 21.64 -10.23 -9.26
CA GLN A 193 21.24 -10.40 -7.85
C GLN A 193 19.83 -9.86 -7.55
N GLU A 194 19.34 -8.95 -8.39
CA GLU A 194 18.02 -8.35 -8.30
C GLU A 194 17.41 -8.29 -9.70
N ILE A 195 16.08 -8.32 -9.76
CA ILE A 195 15.33 -7.95 -10.96
C ILE A 195 15.38 -6.42 -11.08
N GLN A 196 15.95 -5.95 -12.18
CA GLN A 196 16.08 -4.55 -12.56
C GLN A 196 14.95 -4.14 -13.51
N ALA A 197 14.79 -2.83 -13.71
CA ALA A 197 13.70 -2.28 -14.51
C ALA A 197 13.76 -2.69 -16.00
N ASP A 198 14.94 -3.00 -16.53
CA ASP A 198 15.17 -3.44 -17.91
C ASP A 198 14.63 -4.86 -18.17
N GLN A 199 14.78 -5.80 -17.22
CA GLN A 199 14.16 -7.12 -17.33
C GLN A 199 12.64 -7.04 -17.23
N LEU A 200 12.11 -6.17 -16.36
CA LEU A 200 10.68 -5.86 -16.32
C LEU A 200 10.18 -5.29 -17.65
N ALA A 201 10.90 -4.34 -18.23
CA ALA A 201 10.55 -3.73 -19.51
C ALA A 201 10.57 -4.76 -20.67
N THR A 202 11.53 -5.68 -20.65
CA THR A 202 11.65 -6.75 -21.64
C THR A 202 10.50 -7.76 -21.50
N ALA A 203 10.19 -8.20 -20.28
CA ALA A 203 9.03 -9.06 -20.03
C ALA A 203 7.71 -8.39 -20.45
N ARG A 204 7.58 -7.09 -20.14
CA ARG A 204 6.44 -6.26 -20.52
C ARG A 204 6.24 -6.15 -22.04
N ALA A 205 7.29 -6.24 -22.85
CA ALA A 205 7.18 -6.13 -24.31
C ALA A 205 6.29 -7.23 -24.95
N SER A 206 6.06 -8.34 -24.24
CA SER A 206 5.15 -9.41 -24.67
C SER A 206 3.67 -9.10 -24.42
N TRP A 207 3.36 -7.98 -23.75
CA TRP A 207 2.00 -7.58 -23.39
C TRP A 207 1.45 -6.52 -24.34
N ARG A 208 0.13 -6.54 -24.58
CA ARG A 208 -0.56 -5.53 -25.37
C ARG A 208 -1.67 -4.88 -24.58
N PHE A 209 -1.82 -3.58 -24.79
CA PHE A 209 -2.88 -2.75 -24.21
C PHE A 209 -3.76 -2.23 -25.37
N PRO A 210 -4.72 -3.05 -25.84
CA PRO A 210 -5.45 -2.79 -27.08
C PRO A 210 -6.40 -1.58 -27.00
N TYR A 211 -6.76 -1.13 -25.80
CA TYR A 211 -7.68 -0.01 -25.62
C TYR A 211 -6.91 1.27 -25.33
N ARG A 212 -7.21 2.33 -26.09
CA ARG A 212 -6.58 3.64 -25.91
C ARG A 212 -7.11 4.32 -24.66
N GLN A 213 -6.21 5.02 -23.99
CA GLN A 213 -6.55 5.94 -22.92
C GLN A 213 -7.37 7.09 -23.49
N SER A 214 -8.63 7.19 -23.07
CA SER A 214 -9.48 8.34 -23.38
C SER A 214 -9.22 9.41 -22.34
N ASN A 215 -8.34 10.37 -22.67
CA ASN A 215 -8.23 11.61 -21.89
C ASN A 215 -9.29 12.57 -22.43
N SER A 216 -10.54 12.38 -22.02
CA SER A 216 -11.67 13.14 -22.55
C SER A 216 -12.19 14.24 -21.61
N GLY A 217 -11.69 14.31 -20.37
CA GLY A 217 -12.12 15.30 -19.38
C GLY A 217 -11.04 16.35 -19.08
N ALA A 218 -11.48 17.55 -18.69
CA ALA A 218 -10.60 18.51 -18.05
C ALA A 218 -10.25 17.98 -16.65
N ALA A 219 -8.98 18.10 -16.25
CA ALA A 219 -8.53 17.69 -14.92
C ALA A 219 -9.39 18.38 -13.84
N VAL A 220 -10.01 17.57 -12.99
CA VAL A 220 -10.76 17.98 -11.82
C VAL A 220 -9.77 18.27 -10.72
N ARG A 221 -9.83 19.48 -10.19
CA ARG A 221 -9.11 19.83 -8.96
C ARG A 221 -10.03 19.53 -7.78
N LEU A 222 -9.65 18.54 -6.98
CA LEU A 222 -10.35 18.25 -5.73
C LEU A 222 -10.14 19.38 -4.74
N SER A 223 -11.19 19.67 -3.97
CA SER A 223 -11.07 20.46 -2.74
C SER A 223 -10.30 19.67 -1.68
N GLN A 224 -9.73 20.39 -0.71
CA GLN A 224 -9.08 19.80 0.45
C GLN A 224 -10.02 18.83 1.19
N GLN A 225 -11.28 19.23 1.37
CA GLN A 225 -12.28 18.40 2.04
C GLN A 225 -12.52 17.09 1.29
N GLU A 226 -12.58 17.11 -0.04
CA GLU A 226 -12.70 15.88 -0.84
C GLU A 226 -11.49 14.98 -0.66
N ILE A 227 -10.26 15.52 -0.75
CA ILE A 227 -9.03 14.73 -0.52
C ILE A 227 -9.07 14.07 0.88
N THR A 228 -9.35 14.85 1.93
CA THR A 228 -9.43 14.33 3.30
C THR A 228 -10.52 13.27 3.45
N THR A 229 -11.71 13.47 2.87
CA THR A 229 -12.79 12.46 2.93
C THR A 229 -12.39 11.16 2.24
N ILE A 230 -11.70 11.24 1.10
CA ILE A 230 -11.22 10.06 0.36
C ILE A 230 -10.17 9.30 1.18
N LEU A 231 -9.24 10.02 1.81
CA LEU A 231 -8.20 9.41 2.63
C LEU A 231 -8.78 8.79 3.92
N GLU A 232 -9.72 9.47 4.58
CA GLU A 232 -10.38 8.97 5.78
C GLU A 232 -11.15 7.67 5.52
N ALA A 233 -11.78 7.53 4.34
CA ALA A 233 -12.43 6.29 3.94
C ALA A 233 -11.43 5.12 3.83
N GLN A 234 -10.25 5.35 3.23
CA GLN A 234 -9.19 4.34 3.14
C GLN A 234 -8.63 3.97 4.53
N ILE A 235 -8.34 4.98 5.36
CA ILE A 235 -7.84 4.77 6.73
C ILE A 235 -8.85 3.98 7.56
N THR A 236 -10.14 4.27 7.42
CA THR A 236 -11.20 3.57 8.15
C THR A 236 -11.24 2.08 7.81
N GLU A 237 -11.21 1.73 6.52
CA GLU A 237 -11.15 0.33 6.08
C GLU A 237 -9.88 -0.36 6.60
N LYS A 238 -8.73 0.33 6.56
CA LYS A 238 -7.46 -0.20 7.08
C LYS A 238 -7.49 -0.47 8.58
N GLN A 239 -7.95 0.49 9.37
CA GLN A 239 -8.09 0.33 10.82
C GLN A 239 -9.07 -0.80 11.18
N ALA A 240 -10.16 -0.93 10.42
CA ALA A 240 -11.11 -2.03 10.57
C ALA A 240 -10.46 -3.38 10.25
N ALA A 241 -9.66 -3.47 9.18
CA ALA A 241 -8.91 -4.66 8.82
C ALA A 241 -7.90 -5.07 9.91
N TYR A 242 -7.09 -4.12 10.40
CA TYR A 242 -6.19 -4.38 11.54
C TYR A 242 -6.95 -4.83 12.79
N THR A 243 -8.09 -4.21 13.09
CA THR A 243 -8.89 -4.61 14.26
C THR A 243 -9.43 -6.03 14.11
N ALA A 244 -9.94 -6.37 12.94
CA ALA A 244 -10.45 -7.71 12.63
C ALA A 244 -9.35 -8.78 12.70
N TYR A 245 -8.18 -8.49 12.12
CA TYR A 245 -7.02 -9.38 12.15
C TYR A 245 -6.47 -9.59 13.58
N ASN A 246 -6.37 -8.49 14.35
CA ASN A 246 -5.78 -8.50 15.69
C ASN A 246 -6.76 -8.76 16.83
N ALA A 247 -8.01 -9.12 16.53
CA ALA A 247 -9.02 -9.44 17.54
C ALA A 247 -8.57 -10.49 18.57
N ILE A 248 -7.46 -11.20 18.28
CA ILE A 248 -6.87 -12.25 19.12
C ILE A 248 -5.68 -11.78 20.00
N SER A 249 -5.07 -10.58 19.84
CA SER A 249 -3.76 -10.32 20.51
C SER A 249 -3.33 -8.87 20.85
N GLN A 250 -4.23 -7.94 21.22
CA GLN A 250 -3.80 -6.58 21.60
C GLN A 250 -2.95 -6.47 22.89
N ALA A 251 -2.92 -7.50 23.75
CA ALA A 251 -2.13 -7.49 24.98
C ALA A 251 -0.59 -7.52 24.77
N VAL A 252 -0.13 -7.74 23.53
CA VAL A 252 1.30 -7.94 23.22
C VAL A 252 2.02 -6.62 22.86
N PHE A 253 1.29 -5.59 22.40
CA PHE A 253 1.91 -4.36 21.87
C PHE A 253 2.71 -3.54 22.90
N MET A 254 2.15 -3.29 24.10
CA MET A 254 2.86 -2.55 25.15
C MET A 254 4.11 -3.29 25.65
N ARG A 255 4.06 -4.63 25.66
CA ARG A 255 5.23 -5.46 25.94
C ARG A 255 6.29 -5.31 24.85
N ASN A 256 5.87 -5.22 23.59
CA ASN A 256 6.80 -5.07 22.47
C ASN A 256 7.54 -3.72 22.50
N ILE A 257 6.86 -2.64 22.89
CA ILE A 257 7.52 -1.34 23.08
C ILE A 257 8.68 -1.43 24.07
N GLN A 258 8.44 -2.01 25.25
CA GLN A 258 9.44 -2.09 26.32
C GLN A 258 10.59 -3.04 25.99
N VAL A 259 10.26 -4.23 25.47
CA VAL A 259 11.23 -5.32 25.30
C VAL A 259 12.01 -5.17 24.00
N TYR A 260 11.35 -4.72 22.93
CA TYR A 260 11.94 -4.76 21.60
C TYR A 260 12.30 -3.37 21.09
N PHE A 261 11.41 -2.38 21.22
CA PHE A 261 11.62 -1.08 20.56
C PHE A 261 12.58 -0.20 21.37
N SER A 262 12.22 0.15 22.60
CA SER A 262 13.03 1.02 23.45
C SER A 262 14.12 0.26 24.24
N LYS A 263 13.93 -1.04 24.51
CA LYS A 263 14.81 -1.84 25.39
C LYS A 263 15.08 -1.13 26.74
N VAL A 264 14.07 -0.41 27.22
CA VAL A 264 14.06 0.25 28.54
C VAL A 264 12.64 0.16 29.09
N PRO A 265 12.47 0.03 30.42
CA PRO A 265 11.15 -0.03 31.04
C PRO A 265 10.29 1.19 30.73
N TRP A 266 9.01 0.97 30.49
CA TRP A 266 8.03 2.06 30.37
C TRP A 266 7.85 2.75 31.73
N PRO A 267 7.57 4.07 31.77
CA PRO A 267 7.26 4.76 33.01
C PRO A 267 6.16 4.07 33.81
N LYS A 268 6.36 3.95 35.13
CA LYS A 268 5.39 3.30 36.04
C LYS A 268 4.26 4.23 36.44
N SER A 269 4.52 5.54 36.49
CA SER A 269 3.51 6.52 36.85
C SER A 269 2.62 6.83 35.64
N THR A 270 1.32 7.01 35.89
CA THR A 270 0.37 7.39 34.83
C THR A 270 0.74 8.73 34.21
N GLU A 271 1.17 9.70 35.02
CA GLU A 271 1.55 11.04 34.57
C GLU A 271 2.72 11.02 33.58
N GLU A 272 3.83 10.36 33.93
CA GLU A 272 4.99 10.25 33.02
C GLU A 272 4.68 9.42 31.79
N SER A 273 3.86 8.37 31.93
CA SER A 273 3.41 7.55 30.80
C SER A 273 2.59 8.40 29.81
N GLU A 274 1.62 9.18 30.29
CA GLU A 274 0.82 10.04 29.41
C GLU A 274 1.65 11.18 28.82
N ALA A 275 2.56 11.78 29.59
CA ALA A 275 3.48 12.79 29.07
C ALA A 275 4.34 12.24 27.91
N LEU A 276 4.90 11.03 28.07
CA LEU A 276 5.68 10.37 27.03
C LEU A 276 4.83 10.05 25.80
N LYS A 277 3.63 9.48 25.96
CA LYS A 277 2.72 9.18 24.84
C LYS A 277 2.36 10.44 24.05
N ASN A 278 2.03 11.51 24.76
CA ASN A 278 1.65 12.78 24.13
C ASN A 278 2.83 13.38 23.38
N HIS A 279 4.02 13.38 23.98
CA HIS A 279 5.23 13.89 23.34
C HIS A 279 5.60 13.06 22.09
N PHE A 280 5.59 11.73 22.21
CA PHE A 280 5.84 10.83 21.10
C PHE A 280 4.82 11.04 19.97
N THR A 281 3.53 11.13 20.31
CA THR A 281 2.46 11.39 19.33
C THR A 281 2.67 12.72 18.62
N ALA A 282 3.03 13.79 19.34
CA ALA A 282 3.30 15.08 18.72
C ALA A 282 4.47 15.01 17.72
N ILE A 283 5.57 14.32 18.08
CA ILE A 283 6.71 14.10 17.16
C ILE A 283 6.26 13.30 15.93
N MET A 284 5.50 12.23 16.14
CA MET A 284 5.02 11.38 15.04
C MET A 284 4.08 12.15 14.10
N VAL A 285 3.18 12.97 14.62
CA VAL A 285 2.29 13.81 13.79
C VAL A 285 3.11 14.83 12.99
N GLN A 286 4.08 15.50 13.62
CA GLN A 286 4.96 16.45 12.94
C GLN A 286 5.75 15.78 11.81
N PHE A 287 6.44 14.68 12.09
CA PHE A 287 7.20 13.92 11.09
C PHE A 287 6.31 13.46 9.94
N SER A 288 5.15 12.90 10.27
CA SER A 288 4.20 12.36 9.29
C SER A 288 3.67 13.49 8.38
N SER A 289 3.35 14.66 8.97
CA SER A 289 2.96 15.85 8.22
C SER A 289 4.05 16.33 7.27
N GLU A 290 5.28 16.49 7.76
CA GLU A 290 6.44 16.90 6.94
C GLU A 290 6.71 15.92 5.79
N LEU A 291 6.62 14.61 6.05
CA LEU A 291 6.75 13.58 5.02
C LEU A 291 5.70 13.73 3.92
N LEU A 292 4.43 13.92 4.31
CA LEU A 292 3.33 14.07 3.35
C LEU A 292 3.47 15.33 2.51
N LEU A 293 3.85 16.45 3.13
CA LEU A 293 4.08 17.73 2.46
C LEU A 293 5.28 17.67 1.51
N SER A 294 6.38 17.02 1.92
CA SER A 294 7.55 16.81 1.08
C SER A 294 7.22 15.96 -0.15
N ALA A 295 6.45 14.88 0.02
CA ALA A 295 6.03 14.03 -1.08
C ALA A 295 5.08 14.76 -2.04
N GLN A 296 4.14 15.54 -1.51
CA GLN A 296 3.25 16.39 -2.30
C GLN A 296 4.02 17.40 -3.14
N GLU A 297 5.09 18.00 -2.61
CA GLU A 297 5.92 18.94 -3.37
C GLU A 297 6.61 18.26 -4.56
N LEU A 298 7.08 17.01 -4.40
CA LEU A 298 7.61 16.22 -5.52
C LEU A 298 6.55 15.99 -6.61
N ALA A 299 5.31 15.68 -6.22
CA ALA A 299 4.19 15.53 -7.17
C ALA A 299 3.87 16.84 -7.90
N ARG A 300 3.88 17.97 -7.18
CA ARG A 300 3.66 19.30 -7.76
C ARG A 300 4.75 19.68 -8.75
N GLN A 301 6.02 19.42 -8.42
CA GLN A 301 7.16 19.68 -9.31
C GLN A 301 7.10 18.82 -10.58
N ALA A 302 6.65 17.58 -10.46
CA ALA A 302 6.42 16.69 -11.58
C ALA A 302 5.17 17.03 -12.41
N GLY A 303 4.30 17.93 -11.91
CA GLY A 303 3.03 18.28 -12.55
C GLY A 303 2.02 17.14 -12.58
N THR A 304 2.15 16.16 -11.69
CA THR A 304 1.24 15.01 -11.64
C THR A 304 -0.03 15.35 -10.83
N PRO A 305 -1.23 14.94 -11.30
CA PRO A 305 -2.47 15.20 -10.57
C PRO A 305 -2.64 14.34 -9.32
N GLN A 306 -1.83 13.27 -9.21
CA GLN A 306 -1.83 12.32 -8.11
C GLN A 306 -0.38 12.12 -7.64
N LEU A 307 -0.21 11.86 -6.35
CA LEU A 307 1.06 11.48 -5.74
C LEU A 307 1.24 9.96 -5.84
N ASN A 308 2.31 9.53 -6.51
CA ASN A 308 2.57 8.13 -6.80
C ASN A 308 3.57 7.49 -5.82
N TYR A 309 3.74 6.17 -5.95
CA TYR A 309 4.66 5.39 -5.14
C TYR A 309 6.12 5.88 -5.19
N GLY A 310 6.66 6.15 -6.38
CA GLY A 310 8.06 6.59 -6.55
C GLY A 310 8.36 7.93 -5.87
N GLN A 311 7.45 8.90 -6.00
CA GLN A 311 7.54 10.20 -5.34
C GLN A 311 7.47 10.08 -3.82
N MET A 312 6.57 9.24 -3.29
CA MET A 312 6.50 8.98 -1.85
C MET A 312 7.78 8.30 -1.34
N TYR A 313 8.27 7.29 -2.05
CA TYR A 313 9.52 6.61 -1.69
C TYR A 313 10.70 7.58 -1.68
N GLN A 314 10.80 8.47 -2.67
CA GLN A 314 11.82 9.51 -2.71
C GLN A 314 11.73 10.45 -1.51
N ALA A 315 10.52 10.87 -1.11
CA ALA A 315 10.31 11.68 0.08
C ALA A 315 10.77 10.94 1.36
N VAL A 316 10.37 9.67 1.52
CA VAL A 316 10.81 8.82 2.64
C VAL A 316 12.34 8.74 2.68
N GLN A 317 13.00 8.45 1.56
CA GLN A 317 14.47 8.35 1.51
C GLN A 317 15.19 9.67 1.74
N SER A 318 14.54 10.81 1.46
CA SER A 318 15.13 12.13 1.70
C SER A 318 15.15 12.51 3.19
N ILE A 319 14.10 12.14 3.94
CA ILE A 319 13.94 12.48 5.36
C ILE A 319 14.49 11.36 6.25
N LEU A 320 14.29 10.11 5.85
CA LEU A 320 14.65 8.90 6.57
C LEU A 320 15.50 7.98 5.67
N PRO A 321 16.76 8.35 5.37
CA PRO A 321 17.62 7.58 4.48
C PRO A 321 17.94 6.21 5.10
N HIS A 322 17.61 5.14 4.38
CA HIS A 322 17.77 3.77 4.87
C HIS A 322 18.03 2.77 3.74
N SER A 323 18.58 1.62 4.11
CA SER A 323 18.70 0.44 3.25
C SER A 323 18.11 -0.78 3.94
N VAL A 324 17.41 -1.62 3.17
CA VAL A 324 16.79 -2.86 3.65
C VAL A 324 17.62 -4.04 3.15
N ASN A 325 17.95 -4.99 4.03
CA ASN A 325 18.68 -6.20 3.64
C ASN A 325 17.72 -7.36 3.29
N TYR A 326 18.27 -8.53 2.91
CA TYR A 326 17.49 -9.73 2.59
C TYR A 326 16.62 -10.28 3.75
N PHE A 327 16.98 -9.96 4.99
CA PHE A 327 16.20 -10.32 6.19
C PHE A 327 15.19 -9.24 6.59
N GLU A 328 15.06 -8.19 5.78
CA GLU A 328 14.26 -6.99 6.03
C GLU A 328 14.73 -6.14 7.20
N ASP A 329 15.94 -6.36 7.71
CA ASP A 329 16.50 -5.45 8.68
C ASP A 329 16.78 -4.11 7.99
N VAL A 330 16.38 -3.04 8.66
CA VAL A 330 16.54 -1.69 8.16
C VAL A 330 17.77 -1.06 8.79
N THR A 331 18.73 -0.70 7.94
CA THR A 331 19.90 0.09 8.34
C THR A 331 19.63 1.55 8.01
N TYR A 332 19.50 2.37 9.04
CA TYR A 332 19.35 3.81 8.92
C TYR A 332 20.70 4.50 8.80
N PHE A 333 20.70 5.63 8.08
CA PHE A 333 21.89 6.43 7.78
C PHE A 333 23.03 5.60 7.15
N PRO A 334 22.75 4.83 6.08
CA PRO A 334 23.68 3.82 5.55
C PRO A 334 25.01 4.40 5.04
N ARG A 335 25.08 5.71 4.81
CA ARG A 335 26.28 6.44 4.37
C ARG A 335 27.23 6.82 5.52
N LEU A 336 26.80 6.70 6.78
CA LEU A 336 27.66 6.95 7.95
C LEU A 336 28.59 5.76 8.24
N LEU A 337 29.53 5.93 9.17
CA LEU A 337 30.38 4.83 9.64
C LEU A 337 29.54 3.77 10.34
N ARG A 338 29.99 2.50 10.36
CA ARG A 338 29.22 1.38 10.94
C ARG A 338 28.80 1.62 12.40
N THR A 339 29.62 2.33 13.16
CA THR A 339 29.38 2.70 14.57
C THR A 339 28.30 3.77 14.74
N GLU A 340 27.94 4.47 13.67
CA GLU A 340 26.96 5.57 13.64
C GLU A 340 25.67 5.16 12.91
N ARG A 341 25.57 3.90 12.49
CA ARG A 341 24.37 3.34 11.86
C ARG A 341 23.50 2.70 12.92
N THR A 342 22.20 2.90 12.79
CA THR A 342 21.20 2.17 13.59
C THR A 342 20.62 1.06 12.73
N VAL A 343 20.63 -0.18 13.25
CA VAL A 343 20.01 -1.33 12.59
C VAL A 343 18.81 -1.76 13.42
N ILE A 344 17.65 -1.82 12.77
CA ILE A 344 16.40 -2.29 13.36
C ILE A 344 16.01 -3.59 12.68
N GLN A 345 15.73 -4.61 13.48
CA GLN A 345 15.32 -5.90 12.97
C GLN A 345 13.91 -5.84 12.38
N SER A 346 13.67 -6.63 11.34
CA SER A 346 12.36 -6.71 10.68
C SER A 346 11.21 -7.03 11.65
N TYR A 347 11.45 -7.90 12.62
CA TYR A 347 10.49 -8.24 13.68
C TYR A 347 10.01 -7.02 14.48
N ASP A 348 10.89 -6.07 14.80
CA ASP A 348 10.52 -4.88 15.56
C ASP A 348 9.55 -4.01 14.76
N LEU A 349 9.78 -3.91 13.44
CA LEU A 349 8.93 -3.18 12.52
C LEU A 349 7.58 -3.89 12.30
N ASP A 350 7.58 -5.22 12.14
CA ASP A 350 6.35 -6.01 12.01
C ASP A 350 5.47 -5.83 13.26
N ALA A 351 6.07 -6.00 14.45
CA ALA A 351 5.38 -5.85 15.73
C ALA A 351 4.77 -4.46 15.93
N PHE A 352 5.39 -3.41 15.38
CA PHE A 352 4.81 -2.07 15.39
C PHE A 352 3.66 -1.94 14.39
N ARG A 353 3.86 -2.44 13.16
CA ARG A 353 2.87 -2.40 12.08
C ARG A 353 1.59 -3.13 12.45
N ASP A 354 1.69 -4.28 13.11
CA ASP A 354 0.55 -5.08 13.58
C ASP A 354 -0.44 -4.28 14.42
N SER A 355 -0.02 -3.21 15.11
CA SER A 355 -0.94 -2.36 15.88
C SER A 355 -1.90 -1.53 15.04
N GLY A 356 -1.59 -1.29 13.76
CA GLY A 356 -2.28 -0.31 12.93
C GLY A 356 -1.98 1.16 13.28
N LEU A 357 -1.10 1.45 14.25
CA LEU A 357 -0.85 2.80 14.76
C LEU A 357 -0.27 3.75 13.69
N HIS A 358 0.53 3.24 12.76
CA HIS A 358 1.08 3.97 11.63
C HIS A 358 -0.01 4.58 10.71
N TRP A 359 -1.15 3.90 10.52
CA TRP A 359 -2.32 4.47 9.85
C TRP A 359 -3.07 5.48 10.72
N GLN A 360 -3.04 5.33 12.04
CA GLN A 360 -3.68 6.27 12.97
C GLN A 360 -2.92 7.60 13.01
N TYR A 361 -1.60 7.60 12.86
CA TYR A 361 -0.83 8.85 12.69
C TYR A 361 -1.21 9.59 11.42
N LEU A 362 -1.48 8.89 10.32
CA LEU A 362 -2.04 9.54 9.12
C LEU A 362 -3.38 10.22 9.44
N ARG A 363 -4.28 9.57 10.18
CA ARG A 363 -5.54 10.18 10.62
C ARG A 363 -5.33 11.47 11.41
N PHE A 364 -4.40 11.47 12.36
CA PHE A 364 -4.07 12.67 13.13
C PHE A 364 -3.54 13.80 12.24
N VAL A 365 -2.66 13.48 11.27
CA VAL A 365 -2.20 14.45 10.26
C VAL A 365 -3.38 15.01 9.46
N LEU A 366 -4.36 14.20 9.06
CA LEU A 366 -5.54 14.71 8.35
C LEU A 366 -6.39 15.65 9.21
N GLN A 367 -6.47 15.40 10.51
CA GLN A 367 -7.23 16.23 11.45
C GLN A 367 -6.54 17.57 11.70
N ASP A 368 -5.22 17.57 11.85
CA ASP A 368 -4.45 18.76 12.22
C ASP A 368 -4.00 19.58 10.99
N HIS A 369 -3.64 18.88 9.90
CA HIS A 369 -3.00 19.44 8.71
C HIS A 369 -3.73 19.12 7.39
N GLY A 370 -4.93 18.53 7.43
CA GLY A 370 -5.67 18.17 6.22
C GLY A 370 -5.95 19.35 5.27
N SER A 371 -6.03 20.56 5.81
CA SER A 371 -6.19 21.79 5.01
C SER A 371 -4.96 22.14 4.15
N GLU A 372 -3.81 21.52 4.38
CA GLU A 372 -2.59 21.74 3.60
C GLU A 372 -2.48 20.78 2.40
N LEU A 373 -3.38 19.80 2.30
CA LEU A 373 -3.38 18.80 1.24
C LEU A 373 -4.01 19.33 -0.05
N VAL A 374 -3.27 19.24 -1.14
CA VAL A 374 -3.65 19.68 -2.48
C VAL A 374 -3.43 18.61 -3.55
N VAL A 375 -2.72 17.53 -3.24
CA VAL A 375 -2.52 16.36 -4.12
C VAL A 375 -3.05 15.12 -3.41
N LEU A 376 -3.87 14.33 -4.12
CA LEU A 376 -4.34 13.04 -3.63
C LEU A 376 -3.23 11.99 -3.79
N PRO A 377 -2.79 11.31 -2.72
CA PRO A 377 -1.95 10.12 -2.83
C PRO A 377 -2.73 8.92 -3.39
N ASP A 378 -2.10 8.17 -4.30
CA ASP A 378 -2.62 6.88 -4.72
C ASP A 378 -2.45 5.82 -3.60
N PRO A 379 -3.15 4.67 -3.67
CA PRO A 379 -3.07 3.64 -2.64
C PRO A 379 -1.67 3.05 -2.45
N PHE A 380 -0.81 2.98 -3.48
CA PHE A 380 0.56 2.51 -3.33
C PHE A 380 1.44 3.55 -2.62
N ALA A 381 1.24 4.83 -2.92
CA ALA A 381 1.88 5.94 -2.22
C ALA A 381 1.48 5.94 -0.74
N LEU A 382 0.21 5.71 -0.41
CA LEU A 382 -0.22 5.62 1.00
C LEU A 382 0.44 4.47 1.75
N GLU A 383 0.57 3.29 1.14
CA GLU A 383 1.29 2.16 1.75
C GLU A 383 2.77 2.51 2.02
N MET A 384 3.44 3.19 1.09
CA MET A 384 4.82 3.64 1.29
C MET A 384 4.94 4.74 2.35
N TYR A 385 3.96 5.64 2.41
CA TYR A 385 3.90 6.69 3.43
C TYR A 385 3.83 6.10 4.83
N VAL A 386 2.84 5.24 5.07
CA VAL A 386 2.61 4.65 6.40
C VAL A 386 3.72 3.65 6.79
N GLU A 387 4.41 3.06 5.81
CA GLU A 387 5.66 2.32 6.02
C GLU A 387 6.77 3.23 6.57
N GLY A 388 7.00 4.40 5.94
CA GLY A 388 7.95 5.39 6.44
C GLY A 388 7.62 5.88 7.85
N VAL A 389 6.33 6.07 8.16
CA VAL A 389 5.85 6.41 9.51
C VAL A 389 6.17 5.30 10.52
N ALA A 390 5.93 4.03 10.17
CA ALA A 390 6.26 2.90 11.04
C ALA A 390 7.77 2.79 11.30
N GLN A 391 8.58 2.94 10.25
CA GLN A 391 10.04 2.93 10.33
C GLN A 391 10.58 4.02 11.28
N PHE A 392 10.11 5.25 11.11
CA PHE A 392 10.52 6.35 11.98
C PHE A 392 10.10 6.16 13.43
N ALA A 393 8.89 5.64 13.68
CA ALA A 393 8.39 5.38 15.02
C ALA A 393 9.32 4.43 15.80
N VAL A 394 9.70 3.31 15.19
CA VAL A 394 10.58 2.32 15.83
C VAL A 394 12.00 2.86 15.97
N LEU A 395 12.51 3.61 14.98
CA LEU A 395 13.81 4.27 15.08
C LEU A 395 13.86 5.25 16.25
N LEU A 396 12.84 6.08 16.42
CA LEU A 396 12.78 7.04 17.51
C LEU A 396 12.80 6.36 18.88
N PHE A 397 12.02 5.28 19.05
CA PHE A 397 12.08 4.49 20.29
C PHE A 397 13.45 3.85 20.52
N ARG A 398 14.07 3.30 19.47
CA ARG A 398 15.41 2.69 19.55
C ARG A 398 16.45 3.70 20.01
N MET A 399 16.51 4.86 19.36
CA MET A 399 17.47 5.91 19.68
C MET A 399 17.25 6.49 21.08
N ALA A 400 15.99 6.73 21.46
CA ALA A 400 15.68 7.24 22.80
C ALA A 400 16.10 6.24 23.90
N GLY A 401 15.87 4.94 23.67
CA GLY A 401 16.31 3.88 24.58
C GLY A 401 17.83 3.80 24.73
N GLU A 402 18.56 3.87 23.61
CA GLU A 402 20.03 3.92 23.60
C GLU A 402 20.58 5.12 24.39
N GLU A 403 19.94 6.28 24.26
CA GLU A 403 20.31 7.49 25.02
C GLU A 403 20.04 7.34 26.52
N VAL A 404 18.93 6.71 26.92
CA VAL A 404 18.65 6.42 28.33
C VAL A 404 19.73 5.51 28.92
N VAL A 405 20.13 4.45 28.21
CA VAL A 405 21.19 3.54 28.64
C VAL A 405 22.55 4.26 28.71
N ALA A 406 22.87 5.09 27.72
CA ALA A 406 24.10 5.89 27.72
C ALA A 406 24.20 6.84 28.93
N ASN A 407 23.06 7.36 29.39
CA ASN A 407 22.96 8.23 30.56
C ASN A 407 22.79 7.47 31.90
N GLY A 408 23.04 6.16 31.93
CA GLY A 408 23.05 5.34 33.15
C GLY A 408 21.69 4.77 33.56
N GLY A 409 20.68 4.84 32.69
CA GLY A 409 19.41 4.14 32.86
C GLY A 409 19.55 2.63 32.70
N SER A 410 18.65 1.86 33.33
CA SER A 410 18.61 0.40 33.18
C SER A 410 17.94 0.00 31.86
N ALA A 411 18.62 -0.86 31.09
CA ALA A 411 18.04 -1.59 29.96
C ALA A 411 17.01 -2.63 30.43
#